data_AF-A0A0D3C1U8-F1
#
_entry.id   AF-A0A0D3C1U8-F1
#
_cell.length_a   1.000
_cell.length_b   1.000
_cell.length_c   1.000
_cell.angle_alpha   90.00
_cell.angle_beta   90.00
_cell.angle_gamma   90.00
#
_symmetry.space_group_name_H-M   'P 1'
#
loop_
_entity.id
_entity.type
_entity.pdbx_description
1 polymer ?
#
loop_
_entity_poly.entity_id
_entity_poly.type
_entity_poly.pdbx_seq_one_letter_code
_entity_poly.pdbx_strand_id
1 'polypeptide(L)'
;MSDVSGASSGSSMVRSRKRVMGVPKQCWCGYEISTLMSRSDNNPYRRYHRCSYAVSKKEEINVLKNKMSNLEELVKEFMMERGESEKKVFEKMEMKLETELFDKMDEVLMEAKWSMKKMCAGVVIACIVGFVIIKLV
;
A
#
# COMPACT_ATOMS: atom_id res chain seq x y z
N MET A 1 -17.61 -34.71 -29.63
CA MET A 1 -18.16 -36.04 -29.35
C MET A 1 -17.25 -36.73 -28.35
N SER A 2 -17.79 -37.08 -27.18
CA SER A 2 -17.42 -38.20 -26.30
C SER A 2 -18.16 -38.02 -24.97
N ASP A 3 -19.47 -38.26 -25.00
CA ASP A 3 -20.30 -38.39 -23.80
C ASP A 3 -19.95 -39.69 -23.08
N VAL A 4 -19.09 -39.62 -22.06
CA VAL A 4 -18.88 -40.74 -21.15
C VAL A 4 -19.86 -40.58 -19.99
N SER A 5 -21.01 -41.26 -20.15
CA SER A 5 -22.00 -41.48 -19.12
C SER A 5 -21.39 -42.35 -18.01
N GLY A 6 -20.95 -41.72 -16.93
CA GLY A 6 -20.53 -42.41 -15.71
C GLY A 6 -21.73 -43.05 -15.01
N ALA A 7 -21.99 -44.31 -15.31
CA ALA A 7 -22.98 -45.14 -14.62
C ALA A 7 -22.63 -45.20 -13.12
N SER A 8 -23.40 -44.49 -12.29
CA SER A 8 -23.31 -44.61 -10.84
C SER A 8 -23.98 -45.92 -10.42
N SER A 9 -23.17 -46.95 -10.19
CA SER A 9 -23.60 -48.21 -9.58
C SER A 9 -24.23 -47.92 -8.22
N GLY A 10 -25.56 -47.96 -8.18
CA GLY A 10 -26.34 -47.85 -6.95
C GLY A 10 -26.07 -49.05 -6.05
N SER A 11 -25.09 -48.92 -5.16
CA SER A 11 -24.90 -49.85 -4.05
C SER A 11 -26.09 -49.70 -3.09
N SER A 12 -27.10 -50.52 -3.28
CA SER A 12 -28.27 -50.64 -2.42
C SER A 12 -27.90 -51.31 -1.11
N MET A 13 -27.32 -50.55 -0.17
CA MET A 13 -27.38 -50.90 1.24
C MET A 13 -28.85 -50.83 1.66
N VAL A 14 -29.50 -52.00 1.67
CA VAL A 14 -30.82 -52.23 2.25
C VAL A 14 -30.70 -52.10 3.77
N ARG A 15 -30.52 -50.88 4.26
CA ARG A 15 -30.92 -50.52 5.63
C ARG A 15 -32.40 -50.17 5.52
N SER A 16 -33.24 -50.93 6.21
CA SER A 16 -34.69 -50.73 6.32
C SER A 16 -35.01 -49.23 6.31
N ARG A 17 -35.46 -48.71 5.16
CA ARG A 17 -35.81 -47.29 5.00
C ARG A 17 -37.08 -47.04 5.80
N LYS A 18 -36.94 -46.80 7.11
CA LYS A 18 -37.91 -45.99 7.83
C LYS A 18 -37.97 -44.67 7.05
N ARG A 19 -39.11 -44.40 6.41
CA ARG A 19 -39.38 -43.07 5.84
C ARG A 19 -39.29 -42.09 6.98
N VAL A 20 -38.18 -41.34 7.05
CA VAL A 20 -38.04 -40.24 8.00
C VAL A 20 -39.01 -39.17 7.50
N MET A 21 -40.14 -39.03 8.18
CA MET A 21 -41.09 -37.96 7.92
C MET A 21 -40.50 -36.67 8.52
N GLY A 22 -40.32 -35.65 7.68
CA GLY A 22 -39.80 -34.36 8.09
C GLY A 22 -38.27 -34.22 8.00
N VAL A 23 -37.78 -33.13 8.56
CA VAL A 23 -36.36 -32.76 8.50
C VAL A 23 -35.59 -33.56 9.56
N PRO A 24 -34.46 -34.20 9.22
CA PRO A 24 -33.62 -34.86 10.21
C PRO A 24 -33.16 -33.90 11.30
N LYS A 25 -33.08 -34.37 12.56
CA LYS A 25 -32.54 -33.55 13.66
C LYS A 25 -31.02 -33.37 13.56
N GLN A 26 -30.32 -34.32 12.94
CA GLN A 26 -28.88 -34.34 12.80
C GLN A 26 -28.45 -34.46 11.34
N CYS A 27 -27.36 -33.78 11.00
CA CYS A 27 -26.66 -33.88 9.73
C CYS A 27 -25.90 -35.22 9.67
N TRP A 28 -25.53 -35.64 8.45
CA TRP A 28 -24.63 -36.78 8.23
C TRP A 28 -23.37 -36.75 9.11
N CYS A 29 -22.82 -35.55 9.38
CA CYS A 29 -21.63 -35.38 10.20
C CYS A 29 -21.87 -35.45 11.72
N GLY A 30 -23.10 -35.73 12.17
CA GLY A 30 -23.45 -35.85 13.60
C GLY A 30 -23.88 -34.53 14.27
N TYR A 31 -23.57 -33.38 13.69
CA TYR A 31 -24.02 -32.08 14.19
C TYR A 31 -25.51 -31.81 13.92
N GLU A 32 -26.12 -30.94 14.71
CA GLU A 32 -27.52 -30.55 14.52
C GLU A 32 -27.76 -29.86 13.16
N ILE A 33 -28.97 -30.02 12.62
CA ILE A 33 -29.44 -29.26 11.47
C ILE A 33 -30.06 -27.93 11.92
N SER A 34 -29.43 -26.82 11.53
CA SER A 34 -29.99 -25.48 11.72
C SER A 34 -31.02 -25.17 10.63
N THR A 35 -32.13 -24.54 11.04
CA THR A 35 -33.11 -23.96 10.13
C THR A 35 -32.78 -22.49 9.91
N LEU A 36 -32.60 -22.10 8.66
CA LEU A 36 -32.23 -20.75 8.24
C LEU A 36 -33.34 -20.15 7.37
N MET A 37 -33.45 -18.83 7.38
CA MET A 37 -34.33 -18.10 6.47
C MET A 37 -33.52 -17.39 5.41
N SER A 38 -33.98 -17.52 4.16
CA SER A 38 -33.38 -16.83 3.03
C SER A 38 -33.63 -15.32 3.12
N ARG A 39 -32.56 -14.55 2.92
CA ARG A 39 -32.60 -13.08 2.82
C ARG A 39 -32.43 -12.57 1.38
N SER A 40 -32.40 -13.46 0.39
CA SER A 40 -32.23 -13.08 -1.02
C SER A 40 -33.54 -12.55 -1.62
N ASP A 41 -33.46 -11.56 -2.50
CA ASP A 41 -34.63 -10.98 -3.17
C ASP A 41 -35.37 -11.97 -4.06
N ASN A 42 -34.65 -12.87 -4.74
CA ASN A 42 -35.26 -13.88 -5.62
C ASN A 42 -36.07 -14.93 -4.88
N ASN A 43 -35.83 -15.09 -3.57
CA ASN A 43 -36.43 -16.14 -2.77
C ASN A 43 -36.43 -15.71 -1.29
N PRO A 44 -37.24 -14.72 -0.93
CA PRO A 44 -37.26 -14.15 0.41
C PRO A 44 -38.02 -15.07 1.37
N TYR A 45 -37.60 -15.11 2.62
CA TYR A 45 -38.26 -15.86 3.72
C TYR A 45 -38.35 -17.39 3.56
N ARG A 46 -37.86 -17.98 2.46
CA ARG A 46 -37.82 -19.43 2.32
C ARG A 46 -36.95 -20.04 3.40
N ARG A 47 -37.53 -20.97 4.15
CA ARG A 47 -36.81 -21.78 5.13
C ARG A 47 -36.01 -22.86 4.42
N TYR A 48 -34.76 -23.03 4.84
CA TYR A 48 -33.89 -24.10 4.37
C TYR A 48 -33.04 -24.61 5.54
N HIS A 49 -32.47 -25.81 5.34
CA HIS A 49 -31.80 -26.54 6.41
C HIS A 49 -30.32 -26.73 6.06
N ARG A 50 -29.42 -26.45 7.01
CA ARG A 50 -27.98 -26.65 6.86
C ARG A 50 -27.39 -27.25 8.13
N CYS A 51 -26.26 -27.92 7.99
CA CYS A 51 -25.45 -28.34 9.13
C CYS A 51 -25.04 -27.12 9.98
N SER A 52 -25.33 -27.14 11.28
CA SER A 52 -24.94 -26.09 12.23
C SER A 52 -23.43 -25.81 12.20
N TYR A 53 -22.59 -26.85 12.14
CA TYR A 53 -21.14 -26.70 12.03
C TYR A 53 -20.71 -25.96 10.75
N ALA A 54 -21.36 -26.24 9.62
CA ALA A 54 -21.06 -25.54 8.38
C ALA A 54 -21.51 -24.06 8.41
N VAL A 55 -22.57 -23.76 9.17
CA VAL A 55 -23.05 -22.39 9.37
C VAL A 55 -22.05 -21.60 10.20
N SER A 56 -21.62 -22.11 11.35
CA SER A 56 -20.65 -21.43 12.22
C SER A 56 -19.32 -21.20 11.50
N LYS A 57 -18.81 -22.20 10.79
CA LYS A 57 -17.57 -22.06 10.00
C LYS A 57 -17.69 -20.99 8.92
N LYS A 58 -18.83 -20.90 8.24
CA LYS A 58 -19.05 -19.86 7.23
C LYS A 58 -19.07 -18.46 7.86
N GLU A 59 -19.65 -18.33 9.04
CA GLU A 59 -19.69 -17.07 9.78
C GLU A 59 -18.28 -16.63 10.23
N GLU A 60 -17.49 -17.54 10.80
CA GLU A 60 -16.07 -17.30 11.12
C GLU A 60 -15.27 -16.84 9.89
N ILE A 61 -15.44 -17.52 8.76
CA ILE A 61 -14.77 -17.15 7.49
C ILE A 61 -15.19 -15.75 7.04
N ASN A 62 -16.47 -15.41 7.13
CA ASN A 62 -16.95 -14.08 6.75
C ASN A 62 -16.38 -12.99 7.67
N VAL A 63 -16.31 -13.23 8.98
CA VAL A 63 -15.70 -12.29 9.94
C VAL A 63 -14.22 -12.09 9.60
N LEU A 64 -13.48 -13.16 9.33
CA LEU A 64 -12.07 -13.08 8.95
C LEU A 64 -11.86 -12.33 7.63
N LYS A 65 -12.73 -12.56 6.63
CA LYS A 65 -12.68 -11.82 5.36
C LYS A 65 -12.86 -10.32 5.57
N ASN A 66 -13.82 -9.90 6.39
CA ASN A 66 -14.03 -8.47 6.68
C ASN A 66 -12.84 -7.86 7.42
N LYS A 67 -12.22 -8.60 8.35
CA LYS A 67 -11.00 -8.13 9.02
C LYS A 67 -9.83 -7.99 8.04
N MET A 68 -9.67 -8.94 7.12
CA MET A 68 -8.64 -8.86 6.08
C MET A 68 -8.85 -7.67 5.14
N SER A 69 -10.09 -7.42 4.67
CA SER A 69 -10.36 -6.26 3.83
C SER A 69 -10.04 -4.94 4.54
N ASN A 70 -10.42 -4.81 5.81
CA ASN A 70 -10.11 -3.62 6.59
C ASN A 70 -8.59 -3.45 6.81
N LEU A 71 -7.87 -4.54 7.05
CA LEU A 71 -6.42 -4.52 7.21
C LEU A 71 -5.72 -4.14 5.90
N GLU A 72 -6.18 -4.66 4.76
CA GLU A 72 -5.66 -4.29 3.44
C GLU A 72 -5.83 -2.80 3.16
N GLU A 73 -6.96 -2.20 3.55
CA GLU A 73 -7.21 -0.77 3.41
C GLU A 73 -6.28 0.07 4.30
N LEU A 74 -6.14 -0.31 5.58
CA LEU A 74 -5.20 0.34 6.51
C LEU A 74 -3.75 0.25 6.03
N VAL A 75 -3.34 -0.89 5.47
CA VAL A 75 -1.98 -1.05 4.93
C VAL A 75 -1.77 -0.15 3.72
N LYS A 76 -2.77 -0.02 2.83
CA LYS A 76 -2.67 0.91 1.68
C LYS A 76 -2.53 2.35 2.13
N GLU A 77 -3.34 2.78 3.11
CA GLU A 77 -3.26 4.13 3.68
C GLU A 77 -1.88 4.40 4.30
N PHE A 78 -1.40 3.50 5.16
CA PHE A 78 -0.08 3.62 5.76
C PHE A 78 1.06 3.67 4.73
N MET A 79 0.98 2.90 3.64
CA MET A 79 1.98 2.93 2.56
C MET A 79 1.96 4.25 1.79
N MET A 80 0.79 4.86 1.59
CA MET A 80 0.66 6.18 0.97
C MET A 80 1.25 7.27 1.89
N GLU A 81 0.88 7.28 3.17
CA GLU A 81 1.43 8.23 4.16
C GLU A 81 2.96 8.12 4.27
N ARG A 82 3.49 6.89 4.30
CA ARG A 82 4.94 6.66 4.31
C ARG A 82 5.60 7.19 3.02
N GLY A 83 5.01 6.91 1.86
CA GLY A 83 5.52 7.42 0.59
C GLY A 83 5.49 8.96 0.50
N GLU A 84 4.44 9.60 1.02
CA GLU A 84 4.36 11.06 1.09
C GLU A 84 5.36 11.67 2.06
N SER A 85 5.56 11.05 3.23
CA SER A 85 6.54 11.51 4.20
C SER A 85 7.98 11.33 3.69
N GLU A 86 8.30 10.22 3.05
CA GLU A 86 9.60 10.00 2.38
C GLU A 86 9.87 11.08 1.32
N LYS A 87 8.89 11.39 0.46
CA LYS A 87 9.00 12.47 -0.53
C LYS A 87 9.24 13.85 0.11
N LYS A 88 8.48 14.19 1.15
CA LYS A 88 8.64 15.45 1.90
C LYS A 88 10.01 15.56 2.55
N VAL A 89 10.58 14.44 3.03
CA VAL A 89 11.93 14.42 3.61
C VAL A 89 12.99 14.63 2.53
N PHE A 90 12.83 13.98 1.37
CA PHE A 90 13.75 14.14 0.24
C PHE A 90 13.76 15.58 -0.28
N GLU A 91 12.57 16.16 -0.52
CA GLU A 91 12.42 17.56 -0.96
C GLU A 91 13.01 18.56 0.04
N LYS A 92 12.82 18.33 1.35
CA LYS A 92 13.48 19.14 2.39
C LYS A 92 15.00 19.03 2.37
N MET A 93 15.54 17.86 2.04
CA MET A 93 16.99 17.65 1.96
C MET A 93 17.57 18.30 0.70
N GLU A 94 16.88 18.22 -0.42
CA GLU A 94 17.24 18.87 -1.68
C GLU A 94 17.27 20.39 -1.54
N MET A 95 16.23 21.01 -0.98
CA MET A 95 16.23 22.46 -0.73
C MET A 95 17.37 22.90 0.20
N LYS A 96 17.68 22.12 1.25
CA LYS A 96 18.83 22.42 2.12
C LYS A 96 20.15 22.40 1.37
N LEU A 97 20.36 21.39 0.51
CA LEU A 97 21.55 21.29 -0.32
C LEU A 97 21.67 22.44 -1.31
N GLU A 98 20.56 22.82 -1.98
CA GLU A 98 20.56 23.97 -2.89
C GLU A 98 20.94 25.26 -2.16
N THR A 99 20.39 25.52 -0.97
CA THR A 99 20.74 26.70 -0.17
C THR A 99 22.21 26.70 0.23
N GLU A 100 22.76 25.56 0.68
CA GLU A 100 24.17 25.45 1.04
C GLU A 100 25.11 25.65 -0.16
N LEU A 101 24.70 25.25 -1.37
CA LEU A 101 25.46 25.48 -2.59
C LEU A 101 25.42 26.95 -3.04
N PHE A 102 24.26 27.60 -2.96
CA PHE A 102 24.12 29.02 -3.29
C PHE A 102 24.98 29.88 -2.36
N ASP A 103 24.94 29.64 -1.06
CA ASP A 103 25.74 30.38 -0.07
C ASP A 103 27.25 30.26 -0.34
N LYS A 104 27.74 29.04 -0.62
CA LYS A 104 29.16 28.80 -0.95
C LYS A 104 29.56 29.43 -2.29
N MET A 105 28.67 29.42 -3.28
CA MET A 105 28.94 30.01 -4.58
C MET A 105 29.07 31.53 -4.46
N ASP A 106 28.19 32.17 -3.69
CA ASP A 106 28.25 33.61 -3.43
C ASP A 106 29.51 34.00 -2.65
N GLU A 107 29.93 33.21 -1.66
CA GLU A 107 31.18 33.42 -0.92
C GLU A 107 32.41 33.42 -1.86
N VAL A 108 32.55 32.38 -2.69
CA VAL A 108 33.65 32.28 -3.69
C VAL A 108 33.63 33.45 -4.67
N LEU A 109 32.43 33.86 -5.10
CA LEU A 109 32.26 34.98 -6.03
C LEU A 109 32.67 36.31 -5.38
N MET A 110 32.36 36.51 -4.11
CA MET A 110 32.77 37.70 -3.35
C MET A 110 34.29 37.74 -3.13
N GLU A 111 34.92 36.60 -2.81
CA GLU A 111 36.37 36.49 -2.70
C GLU A 111 37.08 36.79 -4.03
N ALA A 112 36.58 36.25 -5.14
CA ALA A 112 37.12 36.50 -6.48
C ALA A 112 36.97 37.98 -6.91
N LYS A 113 35.81 38.60 -6.66
CA LYS A 113 35.61 40.03 -6.94
C LYS A 113 36.54 40.90 -6.10
N TRP A 114 36.76 40.55 -4.84
CA TRP A 114 37.63 41.28 -3.93
C TRP A 114 39.10 41.16 -4.33
N SER A 115 39.55 39.95 -4.69
CA SER A 115 40.93 39.73 -5.17
C SER A 115 41.21 40.47 -6.48
N MET A 116 40.26 40.47 -7.42
CA MET A 116 40.33 41.27 -8.65
C MET A 116 40.47 42.77 -8.36
N LYS A 117 39.65 43.32 -7.45
CA LYS A 117 39.75 44.73 -7.05
C LYS A 117 41.13 45.06 -6.51
N LYS A 118 41.71 44.19 -5.68
CA LYS A 118 43.07 44.35 -5.15
C LYS A 118 44.14 44.33 -6.25
N MET A 119 44.06 43.39 -7.19
CA MET A 119 44.98 43.34 -8.33
C MET A 119 44.91 44.60 -9.19
N CYS A 120 43.69 45.03 -9.58
CA CYS A 120 43.50 46.26 -10.35
C CYS A 120 44.09 47.49 -9.63
N ALA A 121 43.84 47.63 -8.33
CA ALA A 121 44.42 48.72 -7.55
C ALA A 121 45.96 48.69 -7.54
N GLY A 122 46.57 47.50 -7.37
CA GLY A 122 48.02 47.33 -7.42
C GLY A 122 48.63 47.73 -8.77
N VAL A 123 48.00 47.35 -9.88
CA VAL A 123 48.45 47.72 -11.24
C VAL A 123 48.41 49.24 -11.44
N VAL A 124 47.32 49.91 -11.04
CA VAL A 124 47.19 51.37 -11.18
C VAL A 124 48.28 52.10 -10.40
N ILE A 125 48.54 51.67 -9.16
CA ILE A 125 49.60 52.27 -8.33
C ILE A 125 50.97 52.08 -9.00
N ALA A 126 51.27 50.87 -9.50
CA ALA A 126 52.54 50.58 -10.18
C ALA A 126 52.74 51.45 -11.43
N CYS A 127 51.69 51.65 -12.24
CA CYS A 127 51.73 52.54 -13.40
C CYS A 127 52.06 53.99 -12.99
N ILE A 128 51.37 54.54 -11.99
CA ILE A 128 51.59 55.92 -11.52
C ILE A 128 53.03 56.11 -11.05
N VAL A 129 53.55 55.19 -10.24
CA VAL A 129 54.93 55.24 -9.75
C VAL A 129 55.93 55.17 -10.91
N GLY A 130 55.71 54.27 -11.87
CA GLY A 130 56.54 54.16 -13.07
C GLY A 130 56.57 55.46 -13.88
N PHE A 131 55.42 56.09 -14.11
CA PHE A 131 55.35 57.37 -14.81
C PHE A 131 56.10 58.50 -14.09
N VAL A 132 56.08 58.54 -12.75
CA VAL A 132 56.81 59.54 -11.95
C VAL A 132 58.32 59.32 -12.05
N ILE A 133 58.78 58.08 -11.95
CA ILE A 133 60.21 57.74 -12.06
C ILE A 133 60.74 58.10 -13.46
N ILE A 134 60.00 57.77 -14.52
CA ILE A 134 60.37 58.11 -15.90
C ILE A 134 60.49 59.63 -16.12
N LYS A 135 59.70 60.44 -15.41
CA LYS A 135 59.77 61.91 -15.49
C LYS A 135 60.89 62.54 -14.67
N LEU A 136 61.47 61.80 -13.71
CA LEU A 136 62.56 62.26 -12.85
C LEU A 136 63.96 61.92 -13.39
N VAL A 137 64.05 61.01 -14.37
CA VAL A 137 65.28 60.63 -15.09
C VAL A 137 65.38 61.44 -16.38
#